data_AF-A0A0F7XYG9-F1
#
_entry.id   AF-A0A0F7XYG9-F1
#
_cell.length_a   1.000
_cell.length_b   1.000
_cell.length_c   1.000
_cell.angle_alpha   90.00
_cell.angle_beta   90.00
_cell.angle_gamma   90.00
#
_symmetry.space_group_name_H-M   'P 1'
#
loop_
_entity.id
_entity.type
_entity.pdbx_description
1 polymer ?
#
loop_
_entity_poly.entity_id
_entity_poly.type
_entity_poly.pdbx_seq_one_letter_code
_entity_poly.pdbx_strand_id
1 'polypeptide(L)'
;MPHSTRLLYTDAHGSVLRAQGETGQSVLAYTVHGHDSGARPVSPFLRFNGEVPEKLSGNYLLGNGYRAYSPVLLRFTSPDGLSPFGEGGLNAYAYCAGDPINSVDPSGHVPFRRRAATATRWQLVKKSVRKKLALVEDATTFAKLFVKLLKNPTWSNRWAVAKQTGKMAIKYGPLAPVYWVYDWLRPTPSVPDQVTATSVPAATQAGAPGGPADGQPLSGRRDELRGDSA
;
A
#
# COMPACT_ATOMS: atom_id res chain seq x y z
N MET A 1 17.56 -33.58 -32.47
CA MET A 1 18.50 -32.48 -32.17
C MET A 1 19.35 -32.91 -31.00
N PRO A 2 20.69 -32.78 -31.03
CA PRO A 2 21.50 -33.03 -29.84
C PRO A 2 21.09 -32.04 -28.75
N HIS A 3 20.91 -32.55 -27.54
CA HIS A 3 20.57 -31.74 -26.37
C HIS A 3 21.89 -31.26 -25.78
N SER A 4 22.20 -29.98 -25.93
CA SER A 4 23.37 -29.37 -25.31
C SER A 4 22.96 -28.76 -23.97
N THR A 5 23.53 -29.25 -22.87
CA THR A 5 23.29 -28.70 -21.53
C THR A 5 24.32 -27.63 -21.24
N ARG A 6 23.86 -26.47 -20.75
CA ARG A 6 24.73 -25.35 -20.36
C ARG A 6 24.29 -24.75 -19.03
N LEU A 7 25.26 -24.43 -18.19
CA LEU A 7 25.06 -23.64 -16.96
C LEU A 7 25.27 -22.16 -17.28
N LEU A 8 24.28 -21.33 -16.98
CA LEU A 8 24.33 -19.89 -17.19
C LEU A 8 24.49 -19.16 -15.86
N TYR A 9 25.43 -18.22 -15.83
CA TYR A 9 25.63 -17.30 -14.72
C TYR A 9 25.07 -15.94 -15.13
N THR A 10 24.09 -15.44 -14.39
CA THR A 10 23.36 -14.21 -14.71
C THR A 10 23.53 -13.14 -13.64
N ASP A 11 23.37 -11.88 -14.03
CA ASP A 11 23.23 -10.77 -13.10
C ASP A 11 21.80 -10.70 -12.50
N ALA A 12 21.51 -9.64 -11.73
CA ALA A 12 20.20 -9.39 -11.12
C ALA A 12 19.08 -9.04 -12.13
N HIS A 13 19.45 -8.61 -13.34
CA HIS A 13 18.55 -8.33 -14.44
C HIS A 13 18.29 -9.57 -15.31
N GLY A 14 19.06 -10.64 -15.14
CA GLY A 14 19.01 -11.86 -15.94
C GLY A 14 20.00 -11.85 -17.11
N SER A 15 20.86 -10.84 -17.21
CA SER A 15 21.89 -10.77 -18.25
C SER A 15 22.92 -11.87 -18.04
N VAL A 16 23.18 -12.69 -19.06
CA VAL A 16 24.14 -13.81 -18.97
C VAL A 16 25.58 -13.29 -19.04
N LEU A 17 26.32 -13.35 -17.94
CA LEU A 17 27.73 -12.93 -17.88
C LEU A 17 28.69 -14.07 -18.25
N ARG A 18 28.27 -15.31 -18.05
CA ARG A 18 29.08 -16.49 -18.36
C ARG A 18 28.18 -17.67 -18.70
N ALA A 19 28.57 -18.43 -19.72
CA ALA A 19 27.94 -19.69 -20.08
C ALA A 19 28.99 -20.80 -20.07
N GLN A 20 28.70 -21.90 -19.38
CA GLN A 20 29.58 -23.06 -19.28
C GLN A 20 28.89 -24.28 -19.87
N GLY A 21 29.50 -24.88 -20.89
CA GLY A 21 29.03 -26.12 -21.51
C GLY A 21 30.10 -27.21 -21.51
N GLU A 22 29.77 -28.36 -22.08
CA GLU A 22 30.67 -29.52 -22.16
C GLU A 22 31.98 -29.21 -22.90
N THR A 23 31.91 -28.39 -23.94
CA THR A 23 33.05 -28.06 -24.81
C THR A 23 33.83 -26.82 -24.37
N GLY A 24 33.45 -26.19 -23.26
CA GLY A 24 34.16 -25.02 -22.73
C GLY A 24 33.26 -23.93 -22.17
N GLN A 25 33.88 -22.78 -21.92
CA GLN A 25 33.26 -21.62 -21.27
C GLN A 25 33.30 -20.39 -22.17
N SER A 26 32.22 -19.62 -22.17
CA SER A 26 32.14 -18.30 -22.79
C SER A 26 31.90 -17.25 -21.71
N VAL A 27 32.66 -16.15 -21.76
CA VAL A 27 32.49 -14.98 -20.90
C VAL A 27 31.95 -13.84 -21.74
N LEU A 28 30.96 -13.11 -21.21
CA LEU A 28 30.26 -12.03 -21.89
C LEU A 28 30.37 -10.76 -21.06
N ALA A 29 30.51 -9.64 -21.76
CA ALA A 29 30.53 -8.31 -21.17
C ALA A 29 29.57 -7.43 -21.98
N TYR A 30 28.78 -6.63 -21.27
CA TYR A 30 27.79 -5.74 -21.85
C TYR A 30 28.07 -4.30 -21.45
N THR A 31 27.74 -3.37 -22.34
CA THR A 31 27.52 -1.98 -21.94
C THR A 31 26.26 -1.88 -21.07
N VAL A 32 26.04 -0.71 -20.47
CA VAL A 32 24.80 -0.43 -19.71
C VAL A 32 23.52 -0.60 -20.52
N HIS A 33 23.63 -0.57 -21.85
CA HIS A 33 22.53 -0.75 -22.81
C HIS A 33 22.51 -2.16 -23.45
N GLY A 34 23.31 -3.10 -22.95
CA GLY A 34 23.28 -4.49 -23.44
C GLY A 34 24.05 -4.75 -24.73
N HIS A 35 24.88 -3.80 -25.18
CA HIS A 35 25.76 -4.02 -26.33
C HIS A 35 26.95 -4.86 -25.90
N ASP A 36 27.21 -5.96 -26.61
CA ASP A 36 28.44 -6.73 -26.49
C ASP A 36 29.27 -6.57 -27.78
N SER A 37 30.57 -6.33 -27.63
CA SER A 37 31.52 -6.22 -28.75
C SER A 37 31.93 -7.59 -29.32
N GLY A 38 31.41 -8.68 -28.75
CA GLY A 38 31.66 -10.04 -29.21
C GLY A 38 31.08 -10.27 -30.60
N ALA A 39 31.69 -11.17 -31.37
CA ALA A 39 31.17 -11.58 -32.68
C ALA A 39 29.69 -11.97 -32.59
N ARG A 40 28.94 -11.62 -33.65
CA ARG A 40 27.49 -11.82 -33.85
C ARG A 40 26.96 -13.06 -33.13
N PRO A 41 25.81 -13.02 -32.44
CA PRO A 41 25.31 -14.14 -31.63
C PRO A 41 25.14 -15.40 -32.50
N VAL A 42 26.16 -16.27 -32.48
CA VAL A 42 26.19 -17.50 -33.28
C VAL A 42 25.29 -18.59 -32.67
N SER A 43 24.67 -18.31 -31.54
CA SER A 43 23.94 -19.30 -30.75
C SER A 43 22.68 -18.73 -30.10
N PRO A 44 21.58 -19.50 -30.06
CA PRO A 44 20.24 -19.03 -29.67
C PRO A 44 20.06 -18.93 -28.16
N PHE A 45 21.11 -18.63 -27.39
CA PHE A 45 21.02 -18.57 -25.94
C PHE A 45 20.77 -17.15 -25.44
N LEU A 46 20.18 -17.05 -24.24
CA LEU A 46 19.82 -15.80 -23.58
C LEU A 46 21.04 -14.90 -23.35
N ARG A 47 20.87 -13.59 -23.53
CA ARG A 47 21.95 -12.61 -23.37
C ARG A 47 21.51 -11.52 -22.42
N PHE A 48 21.46 -10.27 -22.86
CA PHE A 48 21.10 -9.13 -22.02
C PHE A 48 19.66 -9.26 -21.51
N ASN A 49 19.44 -8.99 -20.23
CA ASN A 49 18.13 -9.08 -19.56
C ASN A 49 17.39 -10.42 -19.75
N GLY A 50 18.11 -11.50 -20.04
CA GLY A 50 17.51 -12.80 -20.32
C GLY A 50 16.82 -12.89 -21.69
N GLU A 51 17.10 -11.98 -22.61
CA GLU A 51 16.52 -11.96 -23.95
C GLU A 51 17.44 -12.61 -24.99
N VAL A 52 16.86 -13.25 -26.01
CA VAL A 52 17.63 -13.81 -27.13
C VAL A 52 17.76 -12.73 -28.20
N PRO A 53 18.98 -12.30 -28.58
CA PRO A 53 19.11 -11.34 -29.66
C PRO A 53 18.79 -11.99 -31.00
N GLU A 54 18.22 -11.19 -31.88
CA GLU A 54 17.97 -11.57 -33.26
C GLU A 54 19.29 -11.89 -33.97
N LYS A 55 19.36 -13.02 -34.67
CA LYS A 55 20.59 -13.52 -35.31
C LYS A 55 21.18 -12.53 -36.33
N LEU A 56 20.32 -11.81 -37.06
CA LEU A 56 20.75 -10.92 -38.13
C LEU A 56 21.19 -9.56 -37.58
N SER A 57 20.31 -8.86 -36.89
CA SER A 57 20.59 -7.49 -36.45
C SER A 57 21.35 -7.40 -35.11
N GLY A 58 21.26 -8.45 -34.28
CA GLY A 58 21.70 -8.38 -32.88
C GLY A 58 20.78 -7.56 -31.97
N ASN A 59 19.62 -7.12 -32.49
CA ASN A 59 18.60 -6.42 -31.71
C ASN A 59 17.83 -7.38 -30.80
N TYR A 60 17.27 -6.87 -29.72
CA TYR A 60 16.42 -7.64 -28.81
C TYR A 60 14.94 -7.39 -29.15
N LEU A 61 14.17 -8.46 -29.34
CA LEU A 61 12.75 -8.40 -29.74
C LEU A 61 11.84 -8.38 -28.52
N LEU A 62 11.74 -7.22 -27.87
CA LEU A 62 11.00 -7.03 -26.62
C LEU A 62 9.49 -6.97 -26.86
N GLY A 63 8.70 -7.19 -25.80
CA GLY A 63 7.24 -7.23 -25.89
C GLY A 63 6.73 -8.40 -26.71
N ASN A 64 7.40 -9.56 -26.62
CA ASN A 64 7.10 -10.72 -27.46
C ASN A 64 7.20 -10.40 -28.98
N GLY A 65 8.23 -9.66 -29.37
CA GLY A 65 8.43 -9.22 -30.75
C GLY A 65 7.68 -7.96 -31.15
N TYR A 66 7.03 -7.27 -30.21
CA TYR A 66 6.34 -6.01 -30.47
C TYR A 66 7.31 -4.92 -30.97
N ARG A 67 8.48 -4.75 -30.35
CA ARG A 67 9.51 -3.81 -30.83
C ARG A 67 10.91 -4.42 -30.80
N ALA A 68 11.69 -4.06 -31.81
CA ALA A 68 13.13 -4.27 -31.80
C ALA A 68 13.83 -3.16 -31.00
N TYR A 69 14.53 -3.55 -29.95
CA TYR A 69 15.46 -2.73 -29.20
C TYR A 69 16.87 -2.89 -29.78
N SER A 70 17.49 -1.78 -30.19
CA SER A 70 18.87 -1.79 -30.65
C SER A 70 19.82 -1.38 -29.52
N PRO A 71 20.66 -2.30 -29.01
CA PRO A 71 21.63 -1.98 -27.97
C PRO A 71 22.76 -1.07 -28.50
N VAL A 72 22.95 -0.98 -29.82
CA VAL A 72 23.92 -0.07 -30.47
C VAL A 72 23.37 1.35 -30.53
N LEU A 73 22.10 1.51 -30.93
CA LEU A 73 21.43 2.81 -31.01
C LEU A 73 20.87 3.28 -29.66
N LEU A 74 20.95 2.42 -28.64
CA LEU A 74 20.48 2.64 -27.27
C LEU A 74 18.97 2.88 -27.16
N ARG A 75 18.20 2.51 -28.19
CA ARG A 75 16.78 2.89 -28.37
C ARG A 75 15.99 1.81 -29.12
N PHE A 76 14.68 1.95 -29.13
CA PHE A 76 13.80 1.16 -30.00
C PHE A 76 13.89 1.63 -31.46
N THR A 77 13.67 0.70 -32.40
CA THR A 77 13.68 1.01 -33.84
C THR A 77 12.31 1.44 -34.37
N SER A 78 11.24 1.21 -33.61
CA SER A 78 9.88 1.63 -33.90
C SER A 78 9.34 2.55 -32.78
N PRO A 79 8.45 3.50 -33.11
CA PRO A 79 7.84 4.38 -32.12
C PRO A 79 6.84 3.64 -31.22
N ASP A 80 6.69 4.11 -29.98
CA ASP A 80 5.67 3.69 -29.04
C ASP A 80 4.27 4.22 -29.40
N GLY A 81 3.27 3.34 -29.42
CA GLY A 81 1.86 3.74 -29.55
C GLY A 81 1.29 4.45 -28.32
N LEU A 82 1.94 4.33 -27.16
CA LEU A 82 1.57 5.00 -25.91
C LEU A 82 2.31 6.32 -25.70
N SER A 83 3.21 6.72 -26.60
CA SER A 83 3.88 8.03 -26.57
C SER A 83 3.21 9.02 -27.54
N PRO A 84 3.34 10.34 -27.31
CA PRO A 84 4.02 11.00 -26.20
C PRO A 84 3.13 11.25 -24.97
N PHE A 85 1.81 11.09 -25.10
CA PHE A 85 0.84 11.54 -24.10
C PHE A 85 0.26 10.43 -23.21
N GLY A 86 0.63 9.17 -23.45
CA GLY A 86 0.26 8.03 -22.60
C GLY A 86 1.42 7.56 -21.73
N GLU A 87 1.40 6.28 -21.35
CA GLU A 87 2.34 5.70 -20.38
C GLU A 87 3.78 5.52 -20.93
N GLY A 88 3.98 5.55 -22.25
CA GLY A 88 5.30 5.46 -22.88
C GLY A 88 6.17 6.71 -22.70
N GLY A 89 5.57 7.82 -22.21
CA GLY A 89 6.26 9.09 -21.99
C GLY A 89 6.61 9.83 -23.28
N LEU A 90 7.28 10.98 -23.15
CA LEU A 90 7.48 11.93 -24.25
C LEU A 90 8.28 11.37 -25.44
N ASN A 91 9.29 10.54 -25.17
CA ASN A 91 10.17 10.00 -26.20
C ASN A 91 9.70 8.60 -26.63
N ALA A 92 9.05 8.54 -27.80
CA ALA A 92 8.52 7.31 -28.38
C ALA A 92 9.55 6.23 -28.70
N TYR A 93 10.86 6.53 -28.65
CA TYR A 93 11.92 5.56 -28.94
C TYR A 93 12.74 5.19 -27.70
N ALA A 94 12.49 5.79 -26.54
CA ALA A 94 13.35 5.63 -25.37
C ALA A 94 13.28 4.20 -24.80
N TYR A 95 14.45 3.60 -24.57
CA TYR A 95 14.55 2.40 -23.76
C TYR A 95 14.70 2.75 -22.28
N CYS A 96 13.91 2.09 -21.44
CA CYS A 96 13.93 2.28 -19.98
C CYS A 96 13.78 3.74 -19.51
N ALA A 97 13.13 4.61 -20.30
CA ALA A 97 13.12 6.07 -20.10
C ALA A 97 14.52 6.69 -19.88
N GLY A 98 15.57 6.08 -20.47
CA GLY A 98 16.96 6.51 -20.34
C GLY A 98 17.73 5.93 -19.15
N ASP A 99 17.12 5.05 -18.35
CA ASP A 99 17.73 4.48 -17.12
C ASP A 99 17.71 2.94 -17.13
N PRO A 100 18.53 2.29 -17.99
CA PRO A 100 18.57 0.83 -18.14
C PRO A 100 19.26 0.11 -16.97
N ILE A 101 19.95 0.84 -16.09
CA ILE A 101 20.61 0.27 -14.90
C ILE A 101 19.56 -0.04 -13.82
N ASN A 102 18.57 0.84 -13.63
CA ASN A 102 17.56 0.67 -12.57
C ASN A 102 16.23 0.09 -13.08
N SER A 103 16.09 -0.04 -14.41
CA SER A 103 14.82 -0.42 -15.04
C SER A 103 15.04 -1.41 -16.17
N VAL A 104 14.03 -2.24 -16.42
CA VAL A 104 13.95 -3.12 -17.59
C VAL A 104 12.58 -2.90 -18.23
N ASP A 105 12.46 -2.98 -19.54
CA ASP A 105 11.19 -2.85 -20.26
C ASP A 105 10.86 -4.15 -21.03
N PRO A 106 10.27 -5.17 -20.36
CA PRO A 106 9.93 -6.44 -21.01
C PRO A 106 8.78 -6.32 -22.02
N SER A 107 7.86 -5.35 -21.84
CA SER A 107 6.73 -5.14 -22.74
C SER A 107 7.11 -4.34 -23.99
N GLY A 108 8.24 -3.63 -23.96
CA GLY A 108 8.59 -2.68 -25.01
C GLY A 108 7.63 -1.51 -25.04
N HIS A 109 7.19 -1.01 -23.89
CA HIS A 109 6.30 0.15 -23.78
C HIS A 109 6.61 0.98 -22.54
N VAL A 110 6.71 0.32 -21.38
CA VAL A 110 6.79 1.01 -20.10
C VAL A 110 7.90 0.39 -19.25
N PRO A 111 8.87 1.19 -18.77
CA PRO A 111 9.92 0.69 -17.89
C PRO A 111 9.37 0.11 -16.59
N PHE A 112 9.72 -1.13 -16.31
CA PHE A 112 9.59 -1.72 -14.98
C PHE A 112 10.82 -1.39 -14.15
N ARG A 113 10.66 -0.48 -13.17
CA ARG A 113 11.71 -0.17 -12.19
C ARG A 113 11.89 -1.35 -11.24
N ARG A 114 13.07 -1.99 -11.27
CA ARG A 114 13.40 -3.04 -10.31
C ARG A 114 13.74 -2.38 -8.98
N ARG A 115 13.02 -2.77 -7.92
CA ARG A 115 13.37 -2.34 -6.56
C ARG A 115 14.68 -3.03 -6.17
N ALA A 116 15.69 -2.25 -5.79
CA ALA A 116 16.88 -2.78 -5.15
C ALA A 116 16.45 -3.63 -3.93
N ALA A 117 17.03 -4.83 -3.79
CA ALA A 117 16.69 -5.78 -2.72
C ALA A 117 17.12 -5.32 -1.31
N THR A 118 17.35 -4.03 -1.10
CA THR A 118 17.96 -3.48 0.12
C THR A 118 16.91 -2.87 1.06
N ALA A 119 16.89 -3.43 2.28
CA ALA A 119 16.35 -2.87 3.52
C ALA A 119 14.84 -2.70 3.73
N THR A 120 13.99 -2.58 2.70
CA THR A 120 12.60 -2.14 2.92
C THR A 120 11.77 -3.13 3.76
N ARG A 121 11.93 -4.45 3.57
CA ARG A 121 11.20 -5.46 4.34
C ARG A 121 11.62 -5.48 5.82
N TRP A 122 12.92 -5.37 6.10
CA TRP A 122 13.45 -5.32 7.46
C TRP A 122 13.06 -4.05 8.20
N GLN A 123 12.97 -2.90 7.51
CA GLN A 123 12.50 -1.64 8.11
C GLN A 123 11.02 -1.72 8.49
N LEU A 124 10.17 -2.30 7.63
CA LEU A 124 8.75 -2.52 7.93
C LEU A 124 8.55 -3.49 9.11
N VAL A 125 9.30 -4.60 9.14
CA VAL A 125 9.29 -5.55 10.26
C VAL A 125 9.76 -4.88 11.56
N LYS A 126 10.87 -4.12 11.54
CA LYS A 126 11.34 -3.35 12.69
C LYS A 126 10.29 -2.37 13.20
N LYS A 127 9.59 -1.67 12.30
CA LYS A 127 8.53 -0.72 12.65
C LYS A 127 7.35 -1.42 13.34
N SER A 128 6.93 -2.58 12.84
CA SER A 128 5.85 -3.38 13.43
C SER A 128 6.22 -3.96 14.80
N VAL A 129 7.45 -4.48 14.95
CA VAL A 129 7.95 -5.01 16.23
C VAL A 129 8.06 -3.91 17.28
N ARG A 130 8.65 -2.76 16.94
CA ARG A 130 8.75 -1.60 17.85
C ARG A 130 7.37 -1.11 18.31
N LYS A 131 6.39 -1.05 17.41
CA LYS A 131 5.01 -0.65 17.76
C LYS A 131 4.36 -1.62 18.74
N LYS A 132 4.54 -2.94 18.56
CA LYS A 132 4.04 -3.96 19.49
C LYS A 132 4.75 -3.90 20.84
N LEU A 133 6.07 -3.73 20.85
CA LEU A 133 6.87 -3.66 22.09
C LEU A 133 6.46 -2.45 22.95
N ALA A 134 6.30 -1.27 22.34
CA ALA A 134 5.88 -0.07 23.06
C ALA A 134 4.49 -0.22 23.72
N LEU A 135 3.57 -0.97 23.09
CA LEU A 135 2.26 -1.27 23.68
C LEU A 135 2.38 -2.17 24.93
N VAL A 136 3.30 -3.14 24.92
CA VAL A 136 3.57 -4.02 26.07
C VAL A 136 4.22 -3.25 27.22
N GLU A 137 5.20 -2.39 26.93
CA GLU A 137 5.85 -1.55 27.93
C GLU A 137 4.87 -0.58 28.60
N ASP A 138 4.02 0.09 27.81
CA ASP A 138 3.03 1.03 28.35
C ASP A 138 1.99 0.30 29.23
N ALA A 139 1.55 -0.91 28.83
CA ALA A 139 0.55 -1.70 29.56
C ALA A 139 1.09 -2.28 30.88
N THR A 140 2.33 -2.78 30.88
CA THR A 140 2.98 -3.28 32.10
C THR A 140 3.27 -2.16 33.10
N THR A 141 3.60 -0.96 32.61
CA THR A 141 3.76 0.23 33.45
C THR A 141 2.45 0.64 34.10
N PHE A 142 1.35 0.63 33.35
CA PHE A 142 0.01 0.88 33.89
C PHE A 142 -0.36 -0.13 34.98
N ALA A 143 -0.19 -1.43 34.73
CA ALA A 143 -0.51 -2.48 35.69
C ALA A 143 0.27 -2.33 37.01
N LYS A 144 1.57 -1.99 36.94
CA LYS A 144 2.40 -1.74 38.13
C LYS A 144 1.89 -0.53 38.93
N LEU A 145 1.58 0.58 38.25
CA LEU A 145 1.03 1.78 38.92
C LEU A 145 -0.36 1.51 39.51
N PHE A 146 -1.19 0.73 38.83
CA PHE A 146 -2.53 0.35 39.29
C PHE A 146 -2.46 -0.53 40.54
N VAL A 147 -1.59 -1.54 40.57
CA VAL A 147 -1.36 -2.37 41.77
C VAL A 147 -0.81 -1.52 42.92
N LYS A 148 0.10 -0.58 42.64
CA LYS A 148 0.62 0.36 43.66
C LYS A 148 -0.50 1.25 44.22
N LEU A 149 -1.43 1.68 43.36
CA LEU A 149 -2.60 2.46 43.75
C LEU A 149 -3.55 1.67 44.65
N LEU A 150 -3.83 0.41 44.31
CA LEU A 150 -4.67 -0.48 45.12
C LEU A 150 -4.07 -0.74 46.50
N LYS A 151 -2.74 -0.83 46.58
CA LYS A 151 -2.03 -1.03 47.85
C LYS A 151 -1.97 0.23 48.71
N ASN A 152 -1.75 1.41 48.11
CA ASN A 152 -1.59 2.68 48.84
C ASN A 152 -2.12 3.89 48.00
N PRO A 153 -3.36 4.36 48.25
CA PRO A 153 -3.97 5.42 47.46
C PRO A 153 -3.52 6.81 47.92
N THR A 154 -2.43 7.32 47.36
CA THR A 154 -2.03 8.72 47.51
C THR A 154 -2.48 9.56 46.31
N TRP A 155 -2.68 10.86 46.54
CA TRP A 155 -3.08 11.81 45.49
C TRP A 155 -2.10 11.82 44.29
N SER A 156 -0.79 11.71 44.56
CA SER A 156 0.24 11.65 43.52
C SER A 156 0.15 10.39 42.65
N ASN A 157 -0.16 9.23 43.24
CA ASN A 157 -0.35 7.98 42.51
C ASN A 157 -1.61 8.03 41.62
N ARG A 158 -2.70 8.65 42.09
CA ARG A 158 -3.94 8.84 41.30
C ARG A 158 -3.68 9.65 40.03
N TRP A 159 -2.95 10.76 40.14
CA TRP A 159 -2.57 11.59 38.98
C TRP A 159 -1.60 10.89 38.03
N ALA A 160 -0.68 10.07 38.54
CA ALA A 160 0.22 9.27 37.70
C ALA A 160 -0.55 8.26 36.83
N VAL A 161 -1.54 7.57 37.42
CA VAL A 161 -2.42 6.66 36.69
C VAL A 161 -3.26 7.42 35.66
N ALA A 162 -3.87 8.55 36.04
CA ALA A 162 -4.66 9.39 35.12
C ALA A 162 -3.84 9.93 33.93
N LYS A 163 -2.57 10.31 34.15
CA LYS A 163 -1.66 10.71 33.07
C LYS A 163 -1.36 9.56 32.12
N GLN A 164 -1.14 8.35 32.65
CA GLN A 164 -0.84 7.17 31.84
C GLN A 164 -2.08 6.68 31.05
N THR A 165 -3.28 6.73 31.64
CA THR A 165 -4.54 6.41 30.94
C THR A 165 -4.83 7.40 29.81
N GLY A 166 -4.62 8.69 30.04
CA GLY A 166 -4.77 9.72 29.00
C GLY A 166 -3.82 9.53 27.82
N LYS A 167 -2.54 9.20 28.09
CA LYS A 167 -1.55 8.89 27.03
C LYS A 167 -1.96 7.67 26.20
N MET A 168 -2.46 6.62 26.85
CA MET A 168 -2.92 5.41 26.17
C MET A 168 -4.15 5.67 25.28
N ALA A 169 -5.10 6.48 25.76
CA ALA A 169 -6.31 6.82 25.03
C ALA A 169 -6.03 7.62 23.74
N ILE A 170 -5.09 8.58 23.80
CA ILE A 170 -4.68 9.38 22.63
C ILE A 170 -3.94 8.52 21.59
N LYS A 171 -3.10 7.59 22.03
CA LYS A 171 -2.18 6.83 21.15
C LYS A 171 -2.83 5.58 20.53
N TYR A 172 -3.80 4.96 21.19
CA TYR A 172 -4.36 3.67 20.79
C TYR A 172 -5.90 3.67 20.66
N GLY A 173 -6.56 4.80 20.91
CA GLY A 173 -8.02 4.90 20.97
C GLY A 173 -8.60 4.50 22.34
N PRO A 174 -9.89 4.74 22.60
CA PRO A 174 -10.51 4.48 23.89
C PRO A 174 -10.67 2.97 24.12
N LEU A 175 -9.80 2.37 24.93
CA LEU A 175 -10.00 1.04 25.49
C LEU A 175 -10.90 1.13 26.74
N ALA A 176 -11.85 0.22 26.91
CA ALA A 176 -12.82 0.15 28.02
C ALA A 176 -12.28 0.45 29.45
N PRO A 177 -11.05 0.06 29.85
CA PRO A 177 -10.53 0.36 31.19
C PRO A 177 -10.34 1.86 31.48
N VAL A 178 -10.22 2.69 30.44
CA VAL A 178 -9.98 4.13 30.57
C VAL A 178 -11.21 4.86 31.13
N TYR A 179 -12.42 4.48 30.70
CA TYR A 179 -13.66 5.09 31.17
C TYR A 179 -13.92 4.84 32.66
N TRP A 180 -13.62 3.64 33.15
CA TRP A 180 -13.76 3.28 34.57
C TRP A 180 -12.88 4.15 35.49
N VAL A 181 -11.66 4.47 35.06
CA VAL A 181 -10.75 5.31 35.85
C VAL A 181 -11.25 6.76 35.91
N TYR A 182 -11.77 7.30 34.81
CA TYR A 182 -12.33 8.66 34.78
C TYR A 182 -13.61 8.80 35.62
N ASP A 183 -14.47 7.78 35.60
CA ASP A 183 -15.68 7.77 36.40
C ASP A 183 -15.39 7.73 37.90
N TRP A 184 -14.38 6.94 38.29
CA TRP A 184 -13.89 6.85 39.68
C TRP A 184 -13.17 8.11 40.18
N LEU A 185 -12.71 8.99 39.28
CA LEU A 185 -12.09 10.28 39.62
C LEU A 185 -13.11 11.40 39.81
N ARG A 186 -14.39 11.19 39.49
CA ARG A 186 -15.43 12.19 39.77
C ARG A 186 -15.67 12.29 41.28
N PRO A 187 -15.68 13.49 41.86
CA PRO A 187 -16.22 13.69 43.21
C PRO A 187 -17.69 13.29 43.18
N THR A 188 -18.11 12.42 44.10
CA THR A 188 -19.53 12.07 44.27
C THR A 188 -20.30 13.35 44.61
N PRO A 189 -21.38 13.70 43.88
CA PRO A 189 -22.21 14.83 44.25
C PRO A 189 -22.80 14.56 45.64
N SER A 190 -22.61 15.49 46.57
CA SER A 190 -23.28 15.47 47.87
C SER A 190 -24.79 15.50 47.65
N VAL A 191 -25.48 14.49 48.16
CA VAL A 191 -26.94 14.42 48.21
C VAL A 191 -27.44 15.65 48.99
N PRO A 192 -28.29 16.53 48.42
CA PRO A 192 -28.97 17.53 49.22
C PRO A 192 -30.01 16.84 50.12
N ASP A 193 -30.02 17.23 51.39
CA ASP A 193 -30.89 16.68 52.43
C ASP A 193 -32.36 16.64 52.02
N GLN A 194 -33.00 15.53 52.37
CA GLN A 194 -34.38 15.20 52.05
C GLN A 194 -35.38 16.03 52.88
N VAL A 195 -36.38 16.58 52.16
CA VAL A 195 -37.80 16.74 52.54
C VAL A 195 -38.15 17.86 53.52
N THR A 196 -38.84 18.88 52.99
CA THR A 196 -40.08 19.35 53.64
C THR A 196 -41.21 19.14 52.66
N ALA A 197 -42.14 18.27 53.05
CA ALA A 197 -43.28 17.87 52.25
C ALA A 197 -44.23 19.06 52.00
N THR A 198 -44.73 19.18 50.77
CA THR A 198 -46.04 19.78 50.54
C THR A 198 -46.83 18.84 49.66
N SER A 199 -47.93 18.37 50.25
CA SER A 199 -48.88 17.40 49.73
C SER A 199 -49.50 17.83 48.41
N VAL A 200 -49.50 16.91 47.45
CA VAL A 200 -50.41 16.91 46.30
C VAL A 200 -51.71 16.21 46.71
N PRO A 201 -52.86 16.69 46.24
CA PRO A 201 -53.90 15.79 45.74
C PRO A 201 -54.22 16.18 44.29
N ALA A 202 -54.71 15.35 43.40
CA ALA A 202 -54.89 13.91 43.31
C ALA A 202 -55.07 13.67 41.80
N ALA A 203 -54.70 12.47 41.35
CA ALA A 203 -54.71 12.09 39.95
C ALA A 203 -56.11 12.12 39.30
N THR A 204 -56.14 12.34 37.99
CA THR A 204 -57.04 11.60 37.08
C THR A 204 -56.29 11.35 35.78
N GLN A 205 -56.07 10.07 35.48
CA GLN A 205 -55.48 9.60 34.23
C GLN A 205 -56.57 9.35 33.18
N ALA A 206 -56.10 9.37 31.93
CA ALA A 206 -56.51 8.55 30.78
C ALA A 206 -57.67 9.04 29.89
N GLY A 207 -57.40 9.04 28.57
CA GLY A 207 -58.42 8.93 27.52
C GLY A 207 -58.16 9.72 26.24
N ALA A 208 -57.38 9.19 25.31
CA ALA A 208 -57.70 9.30 23.87
C ALA A 208 -58.79 8.25 23.54
N PRO A 209 -59.50 8.21 22.38
CA PRO A 209 -59.28 8.88 21.09
C PRO A 209 -60.56 9.40 20.36
N GLY A 210 -60.42 9.99 19.17
CA GLY A 210 -61.53 10.18 18.22
C GLY A 210 -61.25 11.24 17.13
N GLY A 211 -60.97 10.81 15.88
CA GLY A 211 -60.98 11.67 14.68
C GLY A 211 -62.40 11.78 14.08
N PRO A 212 -62.60 12.03 12.76
CA PRO A 212 -61.84 12.76 11.75
C PRO A 212 -62.75 13.82 11.03
N ALA A 213 -62.39 14.24 9.80
CA ALA A 213 -63.14 15.09 8.83
C ALA A 213 -62.88 16.61 8.99
N ASP A 214 -62.58 17.42 7.97
CA ASP A 214 -63.06 17.48 6.59
C ASP A 214 -62.08 18.26 5.66
N GLY A 215 -62.19 18.06 4.34
CA GLY A 215 -62.11 19.17 3.37
C GLY A 215 -60.89 19.32 2.46
N GLN A 216 -60.81 18.50 1.41
CA GLN A 216 -60.12 18.75 0.11
C GLN A 216 -60.79 19.93 -0.69
N PRO A 217 -60.42 20.26 -1.97
CA PRO A 217 -59.12 20.37 -2.67
C PRO A 217 -59.05 21.61 -3.62
N LEU A 218 -57.88 21.91 -4.22
CA LEU A 218 -57.74 22.62 -5.52
C LEU A 218 -56.52 22.01 -6.26
N SER A 219 -56.70 21.09 -7.20
CA SER A 219 -56.84 21.31 -8.66
C SER A 219 -55.65 22.00 -9.34
N GLY A 220 -54.94 21.28 -10.22
CA GLY A 220 -53.93 21.87 -11.11
C GLY A 220 -53.12 20.83 -11.87
N ARG A 221 -53.54 20.53 -13.10
CA ARG A 221 -53.16 19.42 -13.99
C ARG A 221 -52.04 19.83 -14.97
N ARG A 222 -51.42 18.81 -15.60
CA ARG A 222 -50.66 18.77 -16.88
C ARG A 222 -49.14 18.84 -16.77
N ASP A 223 -48.35 18.12 -17.55
CA ASP A 223 -48.56 17.01 -18.51
C ASP A 223 -47.16 16.39 -18.74
N GLU A 224 -47.13 15.12 -19.11
CA GLU A 224 -45.98 14.40 -19.68
C GLU A 224 -45.43 15.11 -20.94
N LEU A 225 -44.16 14.87 -21.29
CA LEU A 225 -43.82 14.34 -22.62
C LEU A 225 -42.38 13.81 -22.67
N ARG A 226 -42.25 12.79 -23.51
CA ARG A 226 -41.20 11.80 -23.74
C ARG A 226 -40.72 11.91 -25.18
N GLY A 227 -39.46 11.51 -25.44
CA GLY A 227 -38.92 11.15 -26.76
C GLY A 227 -38.23 12.30 -27.49
N ASP A 228 -37.32 12.11 -28.43
CA ASP A 228 -36.56 10.95 -28.92
C ASP A 228 -35.49 11.54 -29.89
N SER A 229 -34.39 10.83 -30.05
CA SER A 229 -33.61 10.60 -31.28
C SER A 229 -33.42 11.71 -32.34
N ALA A 230 -32.15 12.07 -32.58
CA ALA A 230 -31.53 12.16 -33.91
C ALA A 230 -30.01 11.99 -33.77
#